data_AF-A0A954HCY0-F1
#
_entry.id   AF-A0A954HCY0-F1
#
_cell.length_a   1.000
_cell.length_b   1.000
_cell.length_c   1.000
_cell.angle_alpha   90.00
_cell.angle_beta   90.00
_cell.angle_gamma   90.00
#
_symmetry.space_group_name_H-M   'P 1'
#
loop_
_entity.id
_entity.type
_entity.pdbx_description
1 polymer ?
#
loop_
_entity_poly.entity_id
_entity_poly.type
_entity_poly.pdbx_seq_one_letter_code
_entity_poly.pdbx_strand_id
1 'polypeptide(L)' 'QLKTARPVSYELFNLREDRSEAHNVGSQHPEKFEAMKKTLNAYYKEVQEEGPVWTAWEWPRYEGKRIEWPSYPKPDLPRK' A
#
# COMPACT_ATOMS: atom_id res chain seq x y z
N GLN A 1 -1.94 6.32 4.59
CA GLN A 1 -3.22 5.59 4.43
C GLN A 1 -3.75 5.87 3.03
N LEU A 2 -4.43 4.90 2.39
CA LEU A 2 -4.90 5.05 1.00
C LEU A 2 -5.82 6.27 0.81
N LYS A 3 -6.60 6.60 1.85
CA LYS A 3 -7.53 7.74 1.90
C LYS A 3 -6.88 9.13 1.76
N THR A 4 -5.57 9.23 2.00
CA THR A 4 -4.82 10.49 1.92
C THR A 4 -3.60 10.41 1.01
N ALA A 5 -3.29 9.23 0.48
CA ALA A 5 -2.21 9.04 -0.47
C ALA A 5 -2.51 9.78 -1.78
N ARG A 6 -1.49 10.09 -2.58
CA ARG A 6 -1.66 10.74 -3.88
C ARG A 6 -0.65 10.17 -4.86
N PRO A 7 -0.99 10.04 -6.15
CA PRO A 7 0.00 9.73 -7.18
C PRO A 7 1.08 10.83 -7.20
N VAL A 8 2.35 10.42 -7.25
CA VAL A 8 3.51 11.33 -7.17
C VAL A 8 4.01 11.70 -8.57
N SER A 9 4.07 10.72 -9.46
CA SER A 9 4.52 10.86 -10.84
C SER A 9 3.68 9.96 -11.76
N TYR A 10 3.81 10.19 -13.06
CA TYR A 10 3.11 9.42 -14.08
C TYR A 10 4.07 9.09 -15.21
N GLU A 11 3.86 7.92 -15.81
CA GLU A 11 4.59 7.43 -16.95
C GLU A 11 3.60 6.78 -17.92
N LEU A 12 3.97 6.70 -19.19
CA LEU A 12 3.14 6.07 -20.21
C LEU A 12 3.98 5.05 -20.98
N PHE A 13 3.48 3.82 -21.05
CA PHE A 13 4.15 2.71 -21.73
C PHE A 13 3.23 2.10 -22.78
N ASN A 14 3.82 1.61 -23.88
CA ASN A 14 3.12 0.83 -24.88
C ASN A 14 3.34 -0.66 -24.61
N LEU A 15 2.43 -1.30 -23.89
CA LEU A 15 2.58 -2.70 -23.46
C LEU A 15 2.59 -3.72 -24.62
N ARG A 16 2.14 -3.34 -25.82
CA ARG A 16 2.22 -4.23 -27.00
C ARG A 16 3.67 -4.38 -27.47
N GLU A 17 4.43 -3.29 -27.42
CA GLU A 17 5.80 -3.20 -27.94
C GLU A 17 6.84 -3.31 -26.81
N ASP A 18 6.47 -2.89 -25.60
CA ASP A 18 7.32 -2.84 -24.42
C ASP A 18 6.57 -3.41 -23.20
N ARG A 19 6.54 -4.74 -23.11
CA ARG A 19 5.97 -5.46 -21.97
C ARG A 19 6.78 -5.30 -20.68
N SER A 20 8.04 -4.86 -20.78
CA SER A 20 8.93 -4.64 -19.65
C SER A 20 8.79 -3.25 -19.03
N GLU A 21 8.01 -2.36 -19.63
CA GLU A 21 7.85 -0.97 -19.17
C GLU A 21 9.20 -0.24 -19.08
N ALA A 22 10.10 -0.51 -20.02
CA ALA A 22 11.44 0.06 -20.03
C ALA A 22 11.51 1.45 -20.70
N HIS A 23 10.55 1.79 -21.56
CA HIS A 23 10.57 2.98 -22.41
C HIS A 23 9.33 3.84 -22.18
N ASN A 24 9.51 4.92 -21.42
CA ASN A 24 8.46 5.91 -21.21
C ASN A 24 8.24 6.74 -22.47
N VAL A 25 7.02 6.69 -23.02
CA VAL A 25 6.58 7.39 -24.24
C VAL A 25 5.63 8.56 -23.94
N GLY A 26 5.50 8.99 -22.69
CA GLY A 26 4.58 10.05 -22.28
C GLY A 26 4.81 11.38 -23.01
N SER A 27 6.06 11.75 -23.26
CA SER A 27 6.43 12.97 -24.01
C SER A 27 6.12 12.87 -25.50
N GLN A 28 6.07 11.66 -26.07
CA GLN A 28 5.78 11.41 -27.49
C GLN A 28 4.28 11.44 -27.77
N HIS A 29 3.45 11.24 -26.74
CA HIS A 29 2.00 11.22 -26.85
C HIS A 29 1.32 12.11 -25.79
N PRO A 30 1.56 13.43 -25.81
CA PRO A 30 1.13 14.33 -24.73
C PRO A 30 -0.39 14.36 -24.52
N GLU A 31 -1.18 14.35 -25.60
CA GLU A 31 -2.64 14.35 -25.50
C GLU A 31 -3.19 13.08 -24.85
N LYS A 32 -2.69 11.91 -25.29
CA LYS A 32 -3.06 10.62 -24.68
C LYS A 32 -2.61 10.56 -23.22
N PHE A 33 -1.41 11.07 -22.94
CA PHE A 33 -0.85 11.10 -21.60
C PHE A 33 -1.72 11.93 -20.66
N GLU A 34 -2.15 13.14 -21.05
CA GLU A 34 -3.05 13.96 -20.24
C GLU A 34 -4.43 13.31 -20.06
N ALA A 35 -5.01 12.76 -21.13
CA ALA A 35 -6.30 12.08 -21.05
C ALA A 35 -6.29 10.88 -20.09
N MET A 36 -5.24 10.06 -20.15
CA MET A 36 -5.07 8.91 -19.27
C MET A 36 -4.78 9.33 -17.82
N LYS A 37 -3.95 10.35 -17.60
CA LYS A 37 -3.72 10.92 -16.26
C LYS A 37 -5.01 11.40 -15.61
N LYS A 38 -5.85 12.12 -16.36
CA LYS A 38 -7.15 12.58 -15.87
C LYS A 38 -8.05 11.39 -15.46
N THR A 39 -8.07 10.35 -16.27
CA THR A 39 -8.86 9.14 -16.01
C THR A 39 -8.36 8.40 -14.76
N LEU A 40 -7.04 8.19 -14.64
CA LEU A 40 -6.43 7.56 -13.47
C LEU A 40 -6.73 8.34 -12.18
N ASN A 41 -6.67 9.67 -12.23
CA ASN A 41 -6.97 10.53 -11.09
C ASN A 41 -8.44 10.46 -10.66
N ALA A 42 -9.36 10.32 -11.62
CA ALA A 42 -10.77 10.14 -11.31
C ALA A 42 -11.01 8.84 -10.54
N TYR A 43 -10.49 7.71 -11.03
CA TYR A 43 -10.59 6.42 -10.34
C TYR A 43 -9.92 6.43 -8.98
N TYR A 44 -8.74 7.05 -8.88
CA TYR A 44 -8.04 7.14 -7.61
C TYR A 44 -8.87 7.91 -6.57
N LYS A 45 -9.48 9.03 -6.97
CA LYS A 45 -10.36 9.82 -6.12
C LYS A 45 -11.59 9.02 -5.67
N GLU A 46 -12.23 8.30 -6.58
CA GLU A 46 -13.36 7.41 -6.27
C GLU A 46 -12.99 6.38 -5.19
N VAL A 47 -11.85 5.69 -5.36
CA VAL A 47 -11.35 4.73 -4.37
C VAL A 47 -11.06 5.39 -3.01
N GLN A 48 -10.60 6.66 -2.99
CA GLN A 48 -10.41 7.39 -1.74
C GLN A 48 -11.72 7.75 -1.05
N GLU A 49 -12.74 8.12 -1.81
CA GLU A 49 -14.06 8.49 -1.31
C GLU A 49 -14.78 7.27 -0.73
N GLU A 50 -14.77 6.16 -1.45
CA GLU A 50 -15.46 4.92 -1.06
C GLU A 50 -14.67 4.08 -0.05
N GLY A 51 -13.34 4.21 -0.03
CA GLY A 51 -12.46 3.38 0.77
C GLY A 51 -12.66 3.54 2.29
N PRO A 52 -12.65 2.44 3.07
CA PRO A 52 -12.75 2.50 4.52
C PRO A 52 -11.51 3.17 5.14
N VAL A 53 -11.70 3.83 6.29
CA VAL A 53 -10.58 4.24 7.15
C VAL A 53 -10.24 3.07 8.05
N TRP A 54 -9.08 2.47 7.84
CA TRP A 54 -8.50 1.53 8.78
C TRP A 54 -7.85 2.33 9.91
N THR A 55 -8.48 2.34 11.08
CA THR A 55 -7.85 2.85 12.31
C THR A 55 -6.62 2.00 12.64
N ALA A 56 -5.70 2.56 13.44
CA ALA A 56 -4.63 1.76 14.00
C ALA A 56 -5.26 0.58 14.74
N TRP A 57 -4.81 -0.63 14.42
CA TRP A 57 -5.28 -1.80 15.13
C TRP A 57 -4.75 -1.76 16.57
N GLU A 58 -5.66 -1.84 17.53
CA GLU A 58 -5.31 -1.93 18.95
C GLU A 58 -5.44 -3.39 19.39
N TRP A 59 -4.37 -3.94 19.96
CA TRP A 59 -4.39 -5.29 20.52
C TRP A 59 -5.39 -5.32 21.69
N PRO A 60 -6.52 -6.05 21.61
CA PRO A 60 -7.56 -5.98 22.63
C PRO A 60 -7.16 -6.67 23.96
N ARG A 61 -5.98 -7.30 24.02
CA ARG A 61 -5.42 -8.03 25.19
C ARG A 61 -6.34 -9.12 25.75
N TYR A 62 -7.44 -9.46 25.09
CA TYR A 62 -8.41 -10.44 25.55
C TYR A 62 -7.81 -11.83 25.65
N GLU A 63 -7.16 -12.29 24.58
CA GLU A 63 -6.50 -13.60 24.55
C GLU A 63 -5.27 -13.64 25.47
N GLY A 64 -4.49 -12.55 25.54
CA GLY A 64 -3.35 -12.47 26.45
C GLY A 64 -3.69 -12.67 27.94
N LYS A 65 -4.93 -12.40 28.36
CA LYS A 65 -5.42 -12.70 29.72
C LYS A 65 -5.82 -14.16 29.94
N ARG A 66 -6.08 -14.89 28.85
CA ARG A 66 -6.58 -16.27 28.85
C ARG A 66 -5.52 -17.29 28.44
N ILE A 67 -4.39 -16.84 27.90
CA ILE A 67 -3.25 -17.69 27.61
C ILE A 67 -2.58 -18.06 28.93
N GLU A 68 -2.86 -19.28 29.38
CA GLU A 68 -2.09 -19.94 30.44
C GLU A 68 -0.85 -20.57 29.82
N TRP A 69 0.32 -19.98 30.07
CA TRP A 69 1.57 -20.59 29.69
C TRP A 69 1.91 -21.73 30.66
N PRO A 70 2.35 -22.91 30.18
CA PRO A 70 2.93 -23.91 31.05
C PRO A 70 4.11 -23.31 31.83
N SER A 71 4.38 -23.84 33.03
CA SER A 71 5.54 -23.42 33.81
C SER A 71 6.82 -23.85 33.09
N TYR A 72 7.38 -22.94 32.29
CA TYR A 72 8.70 -23.15 31.73
C TYR A 72 9.73 -22.89 32.84
N PRO A 73 10.65 -23.83 33.10
CA PRO A 73 11.76 -23.56 33.99
C PRO A 73 12.54 -22.37 33.42
N LYS A 74 12.80 -21.36 34.27
CA LYS A 74 13.61 -20.21 33.87
C LYS A 74 15.00 -20.74 33.50
N PRO A 75 15.55 -20.39 32.32
CA PRO A 75 16.94 -20.67 32.05
C PRO A 75 17.77 -19.96 33.12
N ASP A 76 18.60 -20.75 33.76
CA ASP A 76 19.59 -20.41 34.75
C ASP A 76 20.51 -19.31 34.20
N LEU A 77 20.15 -18.06 34.51
CA LEU A 77 20.98 -16.91 34.22
C LEU A 77 22.28 -17.04 35.05
N PRO A 78 23.47 -16.96 34.43
CA PRO A 78 24.72 -17.06 35.16
C PRO A 78 24.80 -15.95 36.20
N ARG A 79 25.08 -16.34 37.45
CA ARG A 79 25.32 -15.38 38.53
C ARG A 79 26.62 -14.62 38.21
N LYS A 80 26.53 -13.28 38.26
CA LYS A 80 27.69 -12.38 38.15
C LYS A 80 28.65 -12.55 39.32
#